data_AF-A0A6C0AHD5-F1
#
_entry.id   AF-A0A6C0AHD5-F1
#
_cell.length_a   1.000
_cell.length_b   1.000
_cell.length_c   1.000
_cell.angle_alpha   90.00
_cell.angle_beta   90.00
_cell.angle_gamma   90.00
#
_symmetry.space_group_name_H-M   'P 1'
#
loop_
_entity.id
_entity.type
_entity.pdbx_description
1 polymer ?
#
loop_
_entity_poly.entity_id
_entity_poly.type
_entity_poly.pdbx_seq_one_letter_code
_entity_poly.pdbx_strand_id
1 'polypeptide(L)'
;MNICEIREAYINSSYPSSDITDLIDKICITVSKIKNNKQSDKSNLLSIFNIISNSNKNNILIKFENFVTKWNDECNSVFLDVICRQHLYTDIYIEMFKIIPEEYQNKLVTKLLSLNTETSTSNELKTVGLFLAKWFIYIKKDSNSIYKYYSDELEDKAPLVINSFITFCKQGESGLIPTKIYNKIKKIKLSTSSQLLLYDLEDLMDKES
;
A
#
# COMPACT_ATOMS: atom_id res chain seq x y z
N MET A 1 -39.90 -4.81 34.59
CA MET A 1 -39.08 -3.86 35.38
C MET A 1 -39.90 -2.59 35.57
N ASN A 2 -40.41 -2.37 36.77
CA ASN A 2 -41.24 -1.23 37.15
C ASN A 2 -40.35 0.02 37.32
N ILE A 3 -40.86 1.21 37.00
CA ILE A 3 -40.20 2.51 37.25
C ILE A 3 -39.70 2.63 38.70
N CYS A 4 -40.42 2.06 39.68
CA CYS A 4 -39.96 2.04 41.07
C CYS A 4 -38.69 1.22 41.28
N GLU A 5 -38.56 0.06 40.63
CA GLU A 5 -37.37 -0.80 40.70
C GLU A 5 -36.14 -0.12 40.05
N ILE A 6 -36.36 0.61 38.96
CA ILE A 6 -35.32 1.41 38.30
C ILE A 6 -34.85 2.53 39.21
N ARG A 7 -35.78 3.16 39.95
CA ARG A 7 -35.47 4.26 40.88
C ARG A 7 -34.70 3.78 42.10
N GLU A 8 -35.07 2.64 42.67
CA GLU A 8 -34.34 2.01 43.78
C GLU A 8 -32.94 1.57 43.37
N ALA A 9 -32.77 1.01 42.17
CA ALA A 9 -31.45 0.65 41.64
C ALA A 9 -30.54 1.87 41.40
N TYR A 10 -31.10 3.02 40.99
CA TYR A 10 -30.36 4.26 40.81
C TYR A 10 -29.96 4.90 42.15
N ILE A 11 -30.86 4.91 43.14
CA ILE A 11 -30.59 5.45 44.47
C ILE A 11 -29.57 4.58 45.24
N ASN A 12 -29.61 3.26 45.03
CA ASN A 12 -28.64 2.31 45.60
C ASN A 12 -27.41 2.08 44.71
N SER A 13 -27.23 2.87 43.64
CA SER A 13 -25.99 2.84 42.86
C SER A 13 -24.87 3.37 43.75
N SER A 14 -23.92 2.51 44.06
CA SER A 14 -22.75 2.91 44.84
C SER A 14 -21.93 3.85 43.98
N TYR A 15 -21.60 5.03 44.52
CA TYR A 15 -20.51 5.82 43.96
C TYR A 15 -19.26 4.93 43.95
N PRO A 16 -18.50 4.88 42.84
CA PRO A 16 -17.26 4.13 42.81
C PRO A 16 -16.37 4.61 43.97
N SER A 17 -15.67 3.69 44.63
CA SER A 17 -14.77 4.06 45.71
C SER A 17 -13.72 5.06 45.21
N SER A 18 -13.15 5.86 46.13
CA SER A 18 -12.10 6.82 45.78
C SER A 18 -10.96 6.14 45.02
N ASP A 19 -10.61 4.91 45.38
CA ASP A 19 -9.56 4.12 44.71
C ASP A 19 -9.87 3.85 43.24
N ILE A 20 -11.14 3.55 42.91
CA ILE A 20 -11.58 3.33 41.53
C ILE A 20 -11.59 4.65 40.77
N THR A 21 -12.00 5.73 41.42
CA THR A 21 -12.09 7.06 40.81
C THR A 21 -10.69 7.61 40.51
N ASP A 22 -9.75 7.46 41.46
CA ASP A 22 -8.34 7.78 41.31
C ASP A 22 -7.64 6.93 40.24
N LEU A 23 -8.02 5.64 40.14
CA LEU A 23 -7.52 4.77 39.08
C LEU A 23 -8.00 5.25 37.70
N ILE A 24 -9.29 5.60 37.58
CA ILE A 24 -9.87 6.15 36.35
C ILE A 24 -9.18 7.46 35.99
N ASP A 25 -8.99 8.37 36.94
CA ASP A 25 -8.31 9.65 36.70
C ASP A 25 -6.84 9.47 36.30
N LYS A 26 -6.12 8.54 36.94
CA LYS A 26 -4.76 8.17 36.54
C LYS A 26 -4.72 7.57 35.13
N ILE A 27 -5.68 6.73 34.76
CA ILE A 27 -5.80 6.20 33.40
C ILE A 27 -6.08 7.33 32.41
N CYS A 28 -7.03 8.22 32.69
CA CYS A 28 -7.37 9.36 31.83
C CYS A 28 -6.17 10.31 31.63
N ILE A 29 -5.43 10.63 32.69
CA ILE A 29 -4.21 11.44 32.61
C ILE A 29 -3.11 10.70 31.83
N THR A 30 -2.94 9.39 32.06
CA THR A 30 -1.91 8.58 31.39
C THR A 30 -2.21 8.43 29.90
N VAL A 31 -3.46 8.14 29.53
CA VAL A 31 -3.91 8.07 28.13
C VAL A 31 -3.77 9.44 27.45
N SER A 32 -4.07 10.53 28.15
CA SER A 32 -3.89 11.89 27.62
C SER A 32 -2.41 12.26 27.46
N LYS A 33 -1.54 11.84 28.38
CA LYS A 33 -0.08 11.98 28.26
C LYS A 33 0.49 11.10 27.15
N ILE A 34 -0.04 9.90 26.92
CA ILE A 34 0.31 9.04 25.78
C ILE A 34 -0.13 9.68 24.46
N LYS A 35 -1.30 10.33 24.43
CA LYS A 35 -1.77 11.09 23.26
C LYS A 35 -0.90 12.32 22.96
N ASN A 36 -0.40 13.00 24.00
CA ASN A 36 0.36 14.24 23.87
C ASN A 36 1.88 14.04 23.75
N ASN A 37 2.44 12.92 24.23
CA ASN A 37 3.85 12.60 24.09
C ASN A 37 4.03 11.39 23.15
N LYS A 38 4.41 11.68 21.90
CA LYS A 38 4.83 10.72 20.84
C LYS A 38 3.71 10.05 20.04
N GLN A 39 2.81 10.82 19.44
CA GLN A 39 2.20 10.32 18.20
C GLN A 39 3.29 10.36 17.12
N SER A 40 3.95 9.23 16.88
CA SER A 40 5.03 9.15 15.88
C SER A 40 4.48 9.47 14.50
N ASP A 41 5.32 10.00 13.61
CA ASP A 41 4.94 10.29 12.23
C ASP A 41 4.38 9.02 11.54
N LYS A 42 4.91 7.85 11.90
CA LYS A 42 4.34 6.53 11.55
C LYS A 42 2.89 6.34 11.98
N SER A 43 2.53 6.67 13.23
CA SER A 43 1.16 6.54 13.73
C SER A 43 0.19 7.46 12.99
N ASN A 44 0.61 8.70 12.72
CA ASN A 44 -0.17 9.65 11.93
C ASN A 44 -0.39 9.15 10.50
N LEU A 45 0.66 8.65 9.86
CA LEU A 45 0.59 8.11 8.51
C LEU A 45 -0.33 6.87 8.42
N LEU A 46 -0.22 5.94 9.36
CA LEU A 46 -1.12 4.77 9.44
C LEU A 46 -2.58 5.18 9.64
N SER A 47 -2.83 6.24 10.42
CA SER A 47 -4.19 6.75 10.61
C SER A 47 -4.81 7.27 9.32
N ILE A 48 -4.00 7.85 8.43
CA ILE A 48 -4.43 8.28 7.09
C ILE A 48 -4.74 7.04 6.25
N PHE A 49 -3.84 6.05 6.22
CA PHE A 49 -4.00 4.86 5.41
C PHE A 49 -5.20 3.98 5.82
N ASN A 50 -5.51 3.89 7.11
CA ASN A 50 -6.59 3.04 7.62
C ASN A 50 -8.00 3.51 7.23
N ILE A 51 -8.16 4.78 6.86
CA ILE A 51 -9.46 5.36 6.52
C ILE A 51 -9.64 5.57 5.01
N ILE A 52 -8.69 5.13 4.17
CA ILE A 52 -8.75 5.38 2.73
C ILE A 52 -9.93 4.66 2.09
N SER A 53 -10.65 5.38 1.24
CA SER A 53 -11.64 4.85 0.32
C SER A 53 -11.70 5.69 -0.95
N ASN A 54 -12.31 5.14 -2.01
CA ASN A 54 -12.59 5.91 -3.21
C ASN A 54 -13.56 7.09 -2.94
N SER A 55 -14.48 6.95 -1.98
CA SER A 55 -15.44 7.98 -1.63
C SER A 55 -14.83 9.19 -0.90
N ASN A 56 -13.66 9.02 -0.26
CA ASN A 56 -13.00 10.09 0.48
C ASN A 56 -11.63 10.50 -0.09
N LYS A 57 -11.29 10.03 -1.30
CA LYS A 57 -10.01 10.30 -2.00
C LYS A 57 -9.51 11.74 -1.83
N ASN A 58 -10.33 12.74 -2.17
CA ASN A 58 -9.90 14.15 -2.14
C ASN A 58 -9.53 14.61 -0.72
N ASN A 59 -10.36 14.26 0.27
CA ASN A 59 -10.10 14.61 1.67
C ASN A 59 -8.82 13.93 2.19
N ILE A 60 -8.58 12.69 1.77
CA ILE A 60 -7.36 11.94 2.12
C ILE A 60 -6.12 12.59 1.51
N LEU A 61 -6.17 12.99 0.23
CA LEU A 61 -5.04 13.64 -0.43
C LEU A 61 -4.67 14.96 0.26
N ILE A 62 -5.66 15.77 0.66
CA ILE A 62 -5.43 17.01 1.43
C ILE A 62 -4.75 16.70 2.78
N LYS A 63 -5.23 15.68 3.51
CA LYS A 63 -4.60 15.27 4.78
C LYS A 63 -3.17 14.78 4.57
N PHE A 64 -2.92 14.05 3.50
CA PHE A 64 -1.63 13.50 3.15
C PHE A 64 -0.64 14.59 2.72
N GLU A 65 -1.08 15.57 1.93
CA GLU A 65 -0.30 16.74 1.53
C GLU A 65 0.18 17.56 2.73
N ASN A 66 -0.70 17.80 3.71
CA ASN A 66 -0.32 18.45 4.97
C ASN A 66 0.71 17.65 5.78
N PHE A 67 0.67 16.33 5.69
CA PHE A 67 1.60 15.44 6.39
C PHE A 67 2.97 15.32 5.70
N VAL A 68 3.02 15.40 4.36
CA VAL A 68 4.21 15.17 3.53
C VAL A 68 5.42 16.01 3.94
N THR A 69 5.21 17.20 4.51
CA THR A 69 6.29 18.05 5.04
C THR A 69 7.14 17.39 6.13
N LYS A 70 6.62 16.33 6.77
CA LYS A 70 7.28 15.54 7.81
C LYS A 70 7.79 14.19 7.31
N TRP A 71 7.82 13.98 5.99
CA TRP A 71 8.18 12.69 5.40
C TRP A 71 9.63 12.31 5.73
N ASN A 72 9.83 11.05 6.11
CA ASN A 72 11.14 10.50 6.46
C ASN A 72 11.24 9.00 6.07
N ASP A 73 12.38 8.36 6.34
CA ASP A 73 12.61 6.96 5.98
C ASP A 73 11.67 5.96 6.71
N GLU A 74 11.18 6.30 7.90
CA GLU A 74 10.17 5.50 8.61
C GLU A 74 8.84 5.57 7.86
N CYS A 75 8.40 6.77 7.45
CA CYS A 75 7.22 6.96 6.60
C CYS A 75 7.33 6.18 5.29
N ASN A 76 8.50 6.22 4.65
CA ASN A 76 8.76 5.49 3.41
C ASN A 76 8.64 3.97 3.61
N SER A 77 9.10 3.45 4.74
CA SER A 77 9.01 2.03 5.08
C SER A 77 7.57 1.60 5.35
N VAL A 78 6.78 2.45 6.01
CA VAL A 78 5.33 2.20 6.22
C VAL A 78 4.59 2.21 4.88
N PHE A 79 4.88 3.16 4.00
CA PHE A 79 4.19 3.26 2.72
C PHE A 79 4.53 2.09 1.79
N LEU A 80 5.80 1.64 1.79
CA LEU A 80 6.21 0.40 1.14
C LEU A 80 5.34 -0.78 1.59
N ASP A 81 5.16 -0.95 2.91
CA ASP A 81 4.39 -2.05 3.50
C ASP A 81 2.91 -2.00 3.07
N VAL A 82 2.33 -0.80 2.96
CA VAL A 82 0.97 -0.59 2.47
C VAL A 82 0.85 -0.93 0.98
N ILE A 83 1.79 -0.47 0.15
CA ILE A 83 1.81 -0.79 -1.28
C ILE A 83 1.92 -2.30 -1.48
N CYS A 84 2.76 -3.01 -0.72
CA CYS A 84 2.89 -4.46 -0.87
C CYS A 84 1.59 -5.22 -0.55
N ARG A 85 0.82 -4.76 0.44
CA ARG A 85 -0.33 -5.52 0.97
C ARG A 85 -1.68 -5.09 0.43
N GLN A 86 -1.82 -3.89 -0.11
CA GLN A 86 -3.12 -3.33 -0.49
C GLN A 86 -3.12 -2.90 -1.97
N HIS A 87 -3.86 -3.61 -2.82
CA HIS A 87 -3.99 -3.25 -4.24
C HIS A 87 -5.20 -2.35 -4.54
N LEU A 88 -6.23 -2.38 -3.69
CA LEU A 88 -7.54 -1.77 -3.97
C LEU A 88 -7.48 -0.26 -4.20
N TYR A 89 -6.58 0.42 -3.50
CA TYR A 89 -6.46 1.88 -3.53
C TYR A 89 -5.20 2.35 -4.27
N THR A 90 -4.64 1.51 -5.15
CA THR A 90 -3.40 1.81 -5.87
C THR A 90 -3.45 3.16 -6.59
N ASP A 91 -4.58 3.54 -7.19
CA ASP A 91 -4.72 4.85 -7.84
C ASP A 91 -4.55 6.03 -6.87
N ILE A 92 -5.06 5.89 -5.64
CA ILE A 92 -4.88 6.89 -4.59
C ILE A 92 -3.42 6.90 -4.14
N TYR A 93 -2.79 5.73 -4.00
CA TYR A 93 -1.37 5.64 -3.65
C TYR A 93 -0.46 6.26 -4.71
N ILE A 94 -0.80 6.16 -6.00
CA ILE A 94 -0.07 6.84 -7.06
C ILE A 94 -0.18 8.36 -6.92
N GLU A 95 -1.37 8.91 -6.65
CA GLU A 95 -1.52 10.35 -6.39
C GLU A 95 -0.74 10.81 -5.15
N MET A 96 -0.76 10.02 -4.07
CA MET A 96 0.07 10.26 -2.88
C MET A 96 1.56 10.22 -3.21
N PHE A 97 1.98 9.26 -4.03
CA PHE A 97 3.39 9.08 -4.34
C PHE A 97 3.97 10.27 -5.09
N LYS A 98 3.19 10.92 -5.96
CA LYS A 98 3.59 12.13 -6.70
C LYS A 98 4.00 13.29 -5.80
N ILE A 99 3.41 13.41 -4.62
CA ILE A 99 3.67 14.54 -3.71
C ILE A 99 4.76 14.24 -2.67
N ILE A 100 5.22 12.99 -2.55
CA ILE A 100 6.38 12.65 -1.73
C ILE A 100 7.66 13.26 -2.35
N PRO A 101 8.67 13.71 -1.58
CA PRO A 101 9.90 14.25 -2.17
C PRO A 101 10.64 13.21 -3.04
N GLU A 102 11.22 13.67 -4.15
CA GLU A 102 11.82 12.82 -5.19
C GLU A 102 12.90 11.84 -4.65
N GLU A 103 13.72 12.28 -3.68
CA GLU A 103 14.70 11.41 -3.03
C GLU A 103 14.04 10.15 -2.43
N TYR A 104 12.92 10.34 -1.73
CA TYR A 104 12.19 9.25 -1.10
C TYR A 104 11.41 8.42 -2.12
N GLN A 105 10.91 9.03 -3.19
CA GLN A 105 10.33 8.30 -4.31
C GLN A 105 11.33 7.32 -4.92
N ASN A 106 12.55 7.80 -5.24
CA ASN A 106 13.61 6.98 -5.82
C ASN A 106 14.04 5.84 -4.89
N LYS A 107 14.18 6.11 -3.59
CA LYS A 107 14.45 5.07 -2.58
C LYS A 107 13.35 4.01 -2.54
N LEU A 108 12.09 4.42 -2.60
CA LEU A 108 10.95 3.51 -2.53
C LEU A 108 10.82 2.66 -3.79
N VAL A 109 10.96 3.24 -4.98
CA VAL A 109 10.98 2.50 -6.27
C VAL A 109 12.11 1.48 -6.28
N THR A 110 13.31 1.87 -5.84
CA THR A 110 14.46 0.96 -5.76
C THR A 110 14.17 -0.22 -4.83
N LYS A 111 13.57 0.02 -3.66
CA LYS A 111 13.17 -1.05 -2.74
C LYS A 111 12.10 -1.96 -3.36
N LEU A 112 11.05 -1.40 -3.97
CA LEU A 112 10.00 -2.18 -4.64
C LEU A 112 10.57 -3.10 -5.74
N LEU A 113 11.51 -2.60 -6.54
CA LEU A 113 12.16 -3.36 -7.61
C LEU A 113 13.12 -4.45 -7.10
N SER A 114 13.61 -4.31 -5.87
CA SER A 114 14.44 -5.33 -5.21
C SER A 114 13.64 -6.47 -4.60
N LEU A 115 12.31 -6.35 -4.46
CA LEU A 115 11.48 -7.42 -3.92
C LEU A 115 11.47 -8.62 -4.86
N ASN A 116 11.45 -9.81 -4.26
CA ASN A 116 11.50 -11.09 -4.95
C ASN A 116 10.73 -12.17 -4.17
N THR A 117 10.64 -13.38 -4.70
CA THR A 117 9.91 -14.49 -4.05
C THR A 117 10.56 -15.03 -2.78
N GLU A 118 11.82 -14.69 -2.49
CA GLU A 118 12.48 -15.05 -1.24
C GLU A 118 12.04 -14.15 -0.07
N THR A 119 11.72 -12.89 -0.38
CA THR A 119 11.42 -11.85 0.61
C THR A 119 9.95 -11.42 0.62
N SER A 120 9.15 -11.85 -0.36
CA SER A 120 7.76 -11.45 -0.52
C SER A 120 6.91 -12.57 -1.10
N THR A 121 5.63 -12.58 -0.74
CA THR A 121 4.67 -13.52 -1.32
C THR A 121 4.34 -13.17 -2.77
N SER A 122 3.89 -14.17 -3.53
CA SER A 122 3.43 -13.95 -4.91
C SER A 122 2.35 -12.86 -5.02
N ASN A 123 1.45 -12.75 -4.04
CA ASN A 123 0.40 -11.72 -4.03
C ASN A 123 0.94 -10.31 -3.75
N GLU A 124 1.94 -10.18 -2.88
CA GLU A 124 2.61 -8.90 -2.64
C GLU A 124 3.34 -8.45 -3.90
N LEU A 125 4.09 -9.36 -4.55
CA LEU A 125 4.78 -9.07 -5.82
C LEU A 125 3.81 -8.62 -6.92
N LYS A 126 2.64 -9.26 -7.04
CA LYS A 126 1.60 -8.82 -7.98
C LYS A 126 1.15 -7.39 -7.67
N THR A 127 0.86 -7.10 -6.40
CA THR A 127 0.42 -5.77 -5.97
C THR A 127 1.48 -4.71 -6.29
N VAL A 128 2.75 -5.02 -6.01
CA VAL A 128 3.88 -4.16 -6.36
C VAL A 128 3.98 -3.94 -7.87
N GLY A 129 3.78 -4.98 -8.68
CA GLY A 129 3.77 -4.87 -10.14
C GLY A 129 2.68 -3.93 -10.66
N LEU A 130 1.47 -3.99 -10.08
CA LEU A 130 0.37 -3.06 -10.40
C LEU A 130 0.77 -1.61 -10.09
N PHE A 131 1.35 -1.37 -8.90
CA PHE A 131 1.79 -0.04 -8.50
C PHE A 131 2.90 0.49 -9.42
N LEU A 132 3.95 -0.31 -9.64
CA LEU A 132 5.08 0.09 -10.49
C LEU A 132 4.64 0.39 -11.92
N ALA A 133 3.77 -0.42 -12.52
CA ALA A 133 3.25 -0.17 -13.85
C ALA A 133 2.50 1.18 -13.94
N LYS A 134 1.60 1.46 -13.00
CA LYS A 134 0.88 2.75 -12.96
C LYS A 134 1.84 3.92 -12.75
N TRP A 135 2.86 3.75 -11.92
CA TRP A 135 3.90 4.76 -11.72
C TRP A 135 4.70 5.02 -13.00
N PHE A 136 5.13 3.96 -13.68
CA PHE A 136 5.90 4.04 -14.91
C PHE A 136 5.13 4.66 -16.08
N ILE A 137 3.83 4.37 -16.20
CA ILE A 137 2.94 5.07 -17.14
C ILE A 137 2.90 6.56 -16.80
N TYR A 138 2.68 6.91 -15.53
CA TYR A 138 2.57 8.30 -15.10
C TYR A 138 3.83 9.13 -15.42
N ILE A 139 5.02 8.59 -15.12
CA ILE A 139 6.30 9.26 -15.44
C ILE A 139 6.75 9.05 -16.89
N LYS A 140 5.92 8.42 -17.72
CA LYS A 140 6.15 8.18 -19.16
C LYS A 140 7.49 7.47 -19.44
N LYS A 141 7.78 6.39 -18.70
CA LYS A 141 8.96 5.56 -19.01
C LYS A 141 8.82 4.93 -20.39
N ASP A 142 9.93 4.85 -21.10
CA ASP A 142 10.02 4.10 -22.36
C ASP A 142 10.32 2.61 -22.10
N SER A 143 10.08 1.78 -23.11
CA SER A 143 10.29 0.32 -23.02
C SER A 143 11.75 -0.07 -22.71
N ASN A 144 12.76 0.67 -23.16
CA ASN A 144 14.16 0.36 -22.82
C ASN A 144 14.46 0.65 -21.34
N SER A 145 13.85 1.69 -20.77
CA SER A 145 13.93 1.95 -19.34
C SER A 145 13.27 0.84 -18.52
N ILE A 146 12.08 0.36 -18.93
CA ILE A 146 11.42 -0.79 -18.30
C ILE A 146 12.28 -2.05 -18.41
N TYR A 147 12.90 -2.27 -19.57
CA TYR A 147 13.81 -3.40 -19.77
C TYR A 147 14.93 -3.42 -18.72
N LYS A 148 15.55 -2.27 -18.42
CA LYS A 148 16.63 -2.17 -17.43
C LYS A 148 16.15 -2.48 -16.00
N TYR A 149 14.90 -2.18 -15.66
CA TYR A 149 14.38 -2.44 -14.31
C TYR A 149 14.03 -3.91 -14.07
N TYR A 150 13.66 -4.64 -15.12
CA TYR A 150 13.19 -6.01 -15.03
C TYR A 150 14.14 -7.04 -15.64
N SER A 151 15.30 -6.64 -16.15
CA SER A 151 16.23 -7.57 -16.83
C SER A 151 16.83 -8.61 -15.89
N ASP A 152 16.96 -8.27 -14.62
CA ASP A 152 17.74 -9.01 -13.63
C ASP A 152 16.81 -9.85 -12.75
N GLU A 153 17.22 -11.10 -12.48
CA GLU A 153 16.52 -12.03 -11.56
C GLU A 153 15.03 -12.22 -11.88
N LEU A 154 14.73 -12.38 -13.17
CA LEU A 154 13.36 -12.43 -13.68
C LEU A 154 12.52 -13.58 -13.10
N GLU A 155 13.15 -14.72 -12.78
CA GLU A 155 12.47 -15.90 -12.25
C GLU A 155 11.84 -15.62 -10.88
N ASP A 156 12.60 -15.00 -9.97
CA ASP A 156 12.14 -14.64 -8.63
C ASP A 156 11.24 -13.40 -8.61
N LYS A 157 11.13 -12.69 -9.75
CA LYS A 157 10.30 -11.49 -9.92
C LYS A 157 9.14 -11.70 -10.86
N ALA A 158 8.94 -12.92 -11.38
CA ALA A 158 7.96 -13.19 -12.42
C ALA A 158 6.52 -12.69 -12.08
N PRO A 159 5.98 -12.89 -10.87
CA PRO A 159 4.64 -12.38 -10.54
C PRO A 159 4.53 -10.85 -10.65
N LEU A 160 5.58 -10.13 -10.25
CA LEU A 160 5.65 -8.67 -10.32
C LEU A 160 5.71 -8.21 -11.77
N VAL A 161 6.61 -8.79 -12.56
CA VAL A 161 6.82 -8.39 -13.95
C VAL A 161 5.59 -8.70 -14.80
N ILE A 162 5.02 -9.90 -14.67
CA ILE A 162 3.82 -10.30 -15.41
C ILE A 162 2.65 -9.37 -15.05
N ASN A 163 2.42 -9.10 -13.76
CA ASN A 163 1.29 -8.23 -13.37
C ASN A 163 1.50 -6.76 -13.78
N SER A 164 2.76 -6.33 -13.90
CA SER A 164 3.09 -5.01 -14.48
C SER A 164 2.68 -4.96 -15.96
N PHE A 165 3.01 -6.00 -16.73
CA PHE A 165 2.64 -6.09 -18.15
C PHE A 165 1.13 -6.18 -18.36
N ILE A 166 0.42 -6.98 -17.55
CA ILE A 166 -1.05 -7.02 -17.56
C ILE A 166 -1.63 -5.62 -17.34
N THR A 167 -1.03 -4.86 -16.41
CA THR A 167 -1.46 -3.49 -16.14
C THR A 167 -1.22 -2.56 -17.33
N PHE A 168 -0.09 -2.70 -18.04
CA PHE A 168 0.17 -1.95 -19.27
C PHE A 168 -0.92 -2.23 -20.34
N CYS A 169 -1.21 -3.49 -20.65
CA CYS A 169 -2.28 -3.84 -21.60
C CYS A 169 -3.64 -3.25 -21.17
N LYS A 170 -4.03 -3.42 -19.90
CA LYS A 170 -5.30 -2.91 -19.38
C LYS A 170 -5.43 -1.38 -19.43
N GLN A 171 -4.31 -0.65 -19.54
CA GLN A 171 -4.28 0.81 -19.67
C GLN A 171 -4.06 1.27 -21.13
N GLY A 172 -3.99 0.36 -22.09
CA GLY A 172 -3.71 0.68 -23.50
C GLY A 172 -2.25 1.06 -23.77
N GLU A 173 -1.34 0.65 -22.90
CA GLU A 173 0.09 1.00 -22.91
C GLU A 173 0.98 -0.23 -23.19
N SER A 174 0.48 -1.21 -23.95
CA SER A 174 1.22 -2.45 -24.27
C SER A 174 2.55 -2.21 -24.99
N GLY A 175 2.69 -1.09 -25.70
CA GLY A 175 3.95 -0.65 -26.31
C GLY A 175 5.10 -0.46 -25.30
N LEU A 176 4.81 -0.38 -24.00
CA LEU A 176 5.82 -0.35 -22.94
C LEU A 176 6.45 -1.71 -22.68
N ILE A 177 5.79 -2.82 -23.04
CA ILE A 177 6.23 -4.18 -22.73
C ILE A 177 7.49 -4.52 -23.55
N PRO A 178 8.64 -4.74 -22.90
CA PRO A 178 9.86 -5.09 -23.62
C PRO A 178 9.75 -6.52 -24.16
N THR A 179 9.71 -6.68 -25.49
CA THR A 179 9.58 -7.99 -26.16
C THR A 179 10.61 -9.01 -25.69
N LYS A 180 11.84 -8.55 -25.40
CA LYS A 180 12.91 -9.41 -24.86
C LYS A 180 12.56 -10.02 -23.51
N ILE A 181 11.91 -9.25 -22.63
CA ILE A 181 11.52 -9.73 -21.30
C ILE A 181 10.32 -10.66 -21.41
N TYR A 182 9.30 -10.25 -22.17
CA TYR A 182 8.14 -11.09 -22.42
C TYR A 182 8.52 -12.48 -22.95
N ASN A 183 9.39 -12.54 -23.96
CA ASN A 183 9.89 -13.80 -24.51
C ASN A 183 10.75 -14.61 -23.52
N LYS A 184 11.44 -13.95 -22.57
CA LYS A 184 12.17 -14.64 -21.50
C LYS A 184 11.20 -15.28 -20.52
N ILE A 185 10.19 -14.54 -20.05
CA ILE A 185 9.19 -15.04 -19.09
C ILE A 185 8.51 -16.31 -19.62
N LYS A 186 8.14 -16.33 -20.90
CA LYS A 186 7.51 -17.50 -21.55
C LYS A 186 8.36 -18.78 -21.52
N LYS A 187 9.67 -18.66 -21.32
CA LYS A 187 10.62 -19.79 -21.36
C LYS A 187 11.05 -20.25 -19.97
N ILE A 188 10.79 -19.47 -18.93
CA ILE A 188 11.20 -19.79 -17.56
C ILE A 188 10.17 -20.75 -16.95
N LYS A 189 10.63 -21.63 -16.06
CA LYS A 189 9.73 -22.50 -15.30
C LYS A 189 9.05 -21.70 -14.20
N LEU A 190 7.77 -21.40 -14.39
CA LEU A 190 7.00 -20.61 -13.44
C LEU A 190 6.29 -21.48 -12.40
N SER A 191 6.02 -20.91 -11.23
CA SER A 191 5.05 -21.49 -10.29
C SER A 191 3.65 -21.48 -10.89
N THR A 192 2.77 -22.38 -10.46
CA THR A 192 1.39 -22.48 -10.97
C THR A 192 0.65 -21.15 -10.95
N SER A 193 0.80 -20.37 -9.86
CA SER A 193 0.15 -19.07 -9.71
C SER A 193 0.67 -17.99 -10.67
N SER A 194 1.94 -18.09 -11.09
CA SER A 194 2.56 -17.16 -12.04
C SER A 194 2.31 -17.61 -13.48
N GLN A 195 2.20 -18.92 -13.72
CA GLN A 195 1.80 -19.49 -15.00
C GLN A 195 0.39 -19.06 -15.38
N LEU A 196 -0.56 -19.07 -14.43
CA LEU A 196 -1.92 -18.58 -14.68
C LEU A 196 -1.93 -17.09 -15.07
N LEU A 197 -1.12 -16.27 -14.40
CA LEU A 197 -0.97 -14.85 -14.79
C LEU A 197 -0.36 -14.69 -16.18
N LEU A 198 0.57 -15.56 -16.56
CA LEU A 198 1.15 -15.51 -17.90
C LEU A 198 0.07 -15.78 -18.95
N TYR A 199 -0.83 -16.74 -18.73
CA TYR A 199 -1.95 -16.97 -19.63
C TYR A 199 -2.89 -15.76 -19.71
N ASP A 200 -3.21 -15.13 -18.57
CA ASP A 200 -4.00 -13.89 -18.57
C ASP A 200 -3.32 -12.78 -19.40
N LEU A 201 -1.99 -12.68 -19.35
CA LEU A 201 -1.22 -11.73 -20.15
C LEU A 201 -1.23 -12.08 -21.64
N GLU A 202 -1.05 -13.35 -21.99
CA GLU A 202 -1.10 -13.83 -23.37
C GLU A 202 -2.45 -13.51 -24.01
N ASP A 203 -3.55 -13.80 -23.32
CA ASP A 203 -4.91 -13.49 -23.77
C ASP A 203 -5.14 -11.98 -23.98
N LEU A 204 -4.47 -11.11 -23.23
CA LEU A 204 -4.56 -9.67 -23.40
C LEU A 204 -3.74 -9.18 -24.61
N MET A 205 -2.54 -9.71 -24.78
CA MET A 205 -1.66 -9.38 -25.90
C MET A 205 -2.27 -9.78 -27.25
N ASP A 206 -2.91 -10.95 -27.31
CA ASP A 206 -3.56 -11.46 -28.53
C ASP A 206 -4.79 -10.64 -28.94
N LYS A 207 -5.43 -9.93 -28.00
CA LYS A 207 -6.59 -9.05 -28.29
C LYS A 207 -6.20 -7.69 -28.85
N GLU A 208 -4.95 -7.28 -28.67
CA GLU A 208 -4.45 -5.99 -29.14
C GLU A 208 -3.74 -6.05 -30.51
N SER A 209 -3.43 -7.27 -30.98
CA SER A 209 -2.86 -7.57 -32.30
C SER A 209 -3.91 -7.76 -33.40
#